data_AF-A0A8T6HBI5-F1
#
_entry.id   AF-A0A8T6HBI5-F1
#
_cell.length_a   1.000
_cell.length_b   1.000
_cell.length_c   1.000
_cell.angle_alpha   90.00
_cell.angle_beta   90.00
_cell.angle_gamma   90.00
#
_symmetry.space_group_name_H-M   'P 1'
#
loop_
_entity.id
_entity.type
_entity.pdbx_description
1 polymer ?
#
loop_
_entity_poly.entity_id
_entity_poly.type
_entity_poly.pdbx_seq_one_letter_code
_entity_poly.pdbx_strand_id
1 'polypeptide(L)'
;MVHALSEARRALRPGGRLIDLRPTMRNRRVELDLAGATLFLGEIDSSCTFSDHVAANASLDAALAAGDIRLEHKTAFAYVTDLDSLADLREFEAGFRRSVMPESIYEQIRLLTADETEDFLIRVRREIMIARYRRMPDTVLTESQ
;
A
#
# COMPACT_ATOMS: atom_id res chain seq x y z
N MET A 1 8.60 2.66 -11.83
CA MET A 1 9.47 2.97 -10.66
C MET A 1 10.95 3.13 -11.01
N VAL A 2 11.53 2.36 -11.94
CA VAL A 2 12.92 2.54 -12.42
C VAL A 2 13.24 4.01 -12.73
N HIS A 3 12.38 4.67 -13.52
CA HIS A 3 12.55 6.10 -13.84
C HIS A 3 12.49 7.00 -12.61
N ALA A 4 11.53 6.77 -11.70
CA ALA A 4 11.37 7.58 -10.49
C ALA A 4 12.57 7.46 -9.54
N LEU A 5 13.19 6.29 -9.43
CA LEU A 5 14.37 6.08 -8.60
C LEU A 5 15.62 6.77 -9.20
N SER A 6 15.78 6.68 -10.52
CA SER A 6 16.81 7.41 -11.25
C SER A 6 16.66 8.93 -11.09
N GLU A 7 15.44 9.45 -11.26
CA GLU A 7 15.16 10.87 -11.06
C GLU A 7 15.36 11.31 -9.60
N ALA A 8 14.97 10.48 -8.64
CA ALA A 8 15.24 10.74 -7.23
C ALA A 8 16.75 10.81 -6.94
N ARG A 9 17.55 9.92 -7.52
CA ARG A 9 19.03 9.98 -7.39
C ARG A 9 19.59 11.27 -7.98
N ARG A 10 19.10 11.69 -9.16
CA ARG A 10 19.51 12.95 -9.80
C ARG A 10 19.15 14.17 -8.96
N ALA A 11 17.96 14.17 -8.35
CA ALA A 11 17.42 15.32 -7.62
C ALA A 11 17.96 15.43 -6.18
N LEU A 12 18.21 14.31 -5.51
CA LEU A 12 18.68 14.29 -4.12
C LEU A 12 20.16 14.65 -4.07
N ARG A 13 20.57 15.51 -3.14
CA ARG A 13 21.99 15.70 -2.79
C ARG A 13 22.55 14.48 -2.06
N PRO A 14 23.88 14.28 -2.01
CA PRO A 14 24.48 13.27 -1.13
C PRO A 14 23.97 13.40 0.31
N GLY A 15 23.61 12.29 0.95
CA GLY A 15 22.98 12.28 2.28
C GLY A 15 21.48 12.65 2.30
N GLY A 16 20.91 13.03 1.15
CA GLY A 16 19.48 13.26 0.96
C GLY A 16 18.65 12.01 1.25
N ARG A 17 17.36 12.20 1.54
CA ARG A 17 16.46 11.11 1.95
C ARG A 17 15.42 10.82 0.88
N LEU A 18 15.25 9.55 0.55
CA LEU A 18 14.14 9.04 -0.24
C LEU A 18 13.13 8.39 0.71
N ILE A 19 11.87 8.81 0.63
CA ILE A 19 10.76 8.16 1.30
C ILE A 19 10.00 7.34 0.27
N ASP A 20 9.97 6.03 0.48
CA ASP A 20 9.16 5.12 -0.30
C ASP A 20 7.89 4.78 0.50
N LEU A 21 6.72 5.14 -0.03
CA LEU A 21 5.43 4.89 0.59
C LEU A 21 4.54 4.18 -0.41
N ARG A 22 4.29 2.89 -0.20
CA ARG A 22 3.53 2.07 -1.13
C ARG A 22 2.72 1.00 -0.42
N PRO A 23 1.59 0.57 -0.99
CA PRO A 23 0.91 -0.63 -0.55
C PRO A 23 1.83 -1.86 -0.54
N THR A 24 1.60 -2.80 0.37
CA THR A 24 2.20 -4.12 0.28
C THR A 24 1.45 -5.00 -0.73
N MET A 25 1.96 -6.21 -0.97
CA MET A 25 1.27 -7.20 -1.81
C MET A 25 0.13 -7.92 -1.08
N ARG A 26 -0.20 -7.53 0.16
CA ARG A 26 -1.35 -8.08 0.85
C ARG A 26 -2.64 -7.55 0.25
N ASN A 27 -3.65 -8.40 0.18
CA ASN A 27 -4.99 -8.01 -0.20
C ASN A 27 -5.55 -6.99 0.80
N ARG A 28 -6.50 -6.17 0.33
CA ARG A 28 -7.26 -5.31 1.23
C ARG A 28 -8.29 -6.17 1.96
N ARG A 29 -8.46 -5.95 3.25
CA ARG A 29 -9.46 -6.65 4.07
C ARG A 29 -10.68 -5.76 4.23
N VAL A 30 -11.86 -6.35 4.09
CA VAL A 30 -13.13 -5.67 4.39
C VAL A 30 -13.67 -6.23 5.68
N GLU A 31 -13.95 -5.33 6.62
CA GLU A 31 -14.49 -5.63 7.94
C GLU A 31 -15.77 -4.81 8.14
N LEU A 32 -16.68 -5.34 8.96
CA LEU A 32 -17.88 -4.65 9.40
C LEU A 32 -17.81 -4.51 10.92
N ASP A 33 -17.76 -3.28 11.39
CA ASP A 33 -17.84 -2.96 12.82
C ASP A 33 -19.32 -2.80 13.18
N LEU A 34 -19.77 -3.61 14.13
CA LEU A 34 -21.09 -3.59 14.75
C LEU A 34 -20.91 -3.27 16.24
N ALA A 35 -22.00 -2.96 16.94
CA ALA A 35 -21.96 -2.66 18.37
C ALA A 35 -21.31 -3.80 19.19
N GLY A 36 -20.03 -3.65 19.50
CA GLY A 36 -19.25 -4.61 20.30
C GLY A 36 -18.55 -5.73 19.52
N ALA A 37 -18.60 -5.75 18.19
CA ALA A 37 -17.91 -6.78 17.39
C ALA A 37 -17.43 -6.27 16.03
N THR A 38 -16.21 -6.65 15.63
CA THR A 38 -15.71 -6.46 14.27
C THR A 38 -15.71 -7.79 13.53
N LEU A 39 -16.46 -7.87 12.43
CA LEU A 39 -16.59 -9.06 11.59
C LEU A 39 -15.73 -8.93 10.34
N PHE A 40 -14.96 -9.97 9.99
CA PHE A 40 -14.25 -10.03 8.73
C PHE A 40 -15.16 -10.58 7.62
N LEU A 41 -15.33 -9.83 6.54
CA LEU A 41 -16.27 -10.17 5.46
C LEU A 41 -15.60 -10.73 4.20
N GLY A 42 -14.30 -10.42 4.01
CA GLY A 42 -13.54 -10.92 2.88
C GLY A 42 -12.35 -10.03 2.50
N GLU A 43 -11.74 -10.38 1.37
CA GLU A 43 -10.58 -9.70 0.82
C GLU A 43 -10.85 -9.20 -0.60
N ILE A 44 -10.28 -8.05 -0.94
CA ILE A 44 -10.23 -7.52 -2.31
C ILE A 44 -8.91 -7.98 -2.93
N ASP A 45 -9.01 -8.78 -3.99
CA ASP A 45 -7.84 -9.26 -4.72
C ASP A 45 -7.03 -8.10 -5.30
N SER A 46 -5.76 -8.05 -4.90
CA SER A 46 -4.79 -7.05 -5.34
C SER A 46 -3.69 -7.65 -6.22
N SER A 47 -3.84 -8.91 -6.64
CA SER A 47 -2.89 -9.64 -7.50
C SER A 47 -2.58 -8.91 -8.81
N CYS A 48 -3.55 -8.18 -9.36
CA CYS A 48 -3.42 -7.38 -10.57
C CYS A 48 -2.38 -6.25 -10.50
N THR A 49 -1.89 -5.88 -9.30
CA THR A 49 -0.81 -4.90 -9.13
C THR A 49 0.52 -5.53 -8.74
N PHE A 50 0.59 -6.86 -8.58
CA PHE A 50 1.79 -7.54 -8.07
C PHE A 50 3.00 -7.34 -8.98
N SER A 51 2.82 -7.35 -10.31
CA SER A 51 3.91 -7.09 -11.26
C SER A 51 4.59 -5.75 -11.01
N ASP A 52 3.80 -4.71 -10.70
CA ASP A 52 4.30 -3.36 -10.46
C ASP A 52 5.07 -3.31 -9.13
N HIS A 53 4.59 -4.02 -8.09
CA HIS A 53 5.31 -4.17 -6.82
C HIS A 53 6.63 -4.93 -6.98
N VAL A 54 6.64 -6.01 -7.75
CA VAL A 54 7.84 -6.82 -8.03
C VAL A 54 8.88 -5.98 -8.78
N ALA A 55 8.49 -5.33 -9.88
CA ALA A 55 9.39 -4.49 -10.68
C ALA A 55 9.98 -3.34 -9.85
N ALA A 56 9.17 -2.77 -8.97
CA ALA A 56 9.60 -1.73 -8.06
C ALA A 56 10.60 -2.21 -7.00
N ASN A 57 10.37 -3.36 -6.40
CA ASN A 57 11.29 -3.94 -5.43
C ASN A 57 12.61 -4.30 -6.10
N ALA A 58 12.58 -4.92 -7.28
CA ALA A 58 13.78 -5.21 -8.06
C ALA A 58 14.61 -3.95 -8.37
N SER A 59 13.95 -2.81 -8.65
CA SER A 59 14.63 -1.53 -8.89
C SER A 59 15.34 -1.01 -7.62
N LEU A 60 14.69 -1.14 -6.46
CA LEU A 60 15.27 -0.73 -5.18
C LEU A 60 16.42 -1.64 -4.76
N ASP A 61 16.26 -2.96 -4.94
CA ASP A 61 17.28 -3.96 -4.63
C ASP A 61 18.53 -3.74 -5.48
N ALA A 62 18.37 -3.40 -6.77
CA ALA A 62 19.49 -3.02 -7.63
C ALA A 62 20.24 -1.78 -7.12
N ALA A 63 19.51 -0.73 -6.68
CA ALA A 63 20.13 0.48 -6.16
C ALA A 63 20.81 0.28 -4.79
N LEU A 64 20.26 -0.60 -3.95
CA LEU A 64 20.89 -1.03 -2.70
C LEU A 64 22.18 -1.82 -2.98
N ALA A 65 22.14 -2.76 -3.92
CA ALA A 65 23.29 -3.58 -4.30
C ALA A 65 24.41 -2.75 -4.95
N ALA A 66 24.05 -1.72 -5.72
CA ALA A 66 24.99 -0.75 -6.29
C ALA A 66 25.59 0.22 -5.25
N GLY A 67 25.03 0.27 -4.04
CA GLY A 67 25.45 1.21 -2.99
C GLY A 67 24.96 2.65 -3.20
N ASP A 68 24.08 2.90 -4.17
CA ASP A 68 23.55 4.24 -4.48
C ASP A 68 22.70 4.80 -3.33
N ILE A 69 22.01 3.89 -2.64
CA ILE A 69 21.16 4.19 -1.49
C ILE A 69 21.43 3.20 -0.37
N ARG A 70 21.14 3.61 0.86
CA ARG A 70 21.17 2.76 2.04
C ARG A 70 19.84 2.80 2.75
N LEU A 71 19.27 1.63 3.04
CA LEU A 71 18.08 1.53 3.87
C LEU A 71 18.40 1.95 5.31
N GLU A 72 17.61 2.87 5.87
CA GLU A 72 17.74 3.28 7.27
C GLU A 72 16.63 2.74 8.15
N HIS A 73 15.41 2.70 7.60
CA HIS A 73 14.23 2.28 8.33
C HIS A 73 13.19 1.75 7.36
N LYS A 74 12.49 0.69 7.76
CA LYS A 74 11.36 0.12 7.03
C LYS A 74 10.35 -0.38 8.04
N THR A 75 9.09 -0.01 7.86
CA THR A 75 7.99 -0.53 8.66
C THR A 75 6.73 -0.65 7.81
N ALA A 76 5.70 -1.27 8.37
CA ALA A 76 4.38 -1.35 7.76
C ALA A 76 3.34 -0.88 8.77
N PHE A 77 2.24 -0.32 8.26
CA PHE A 77 1.10 0.10 9.07
C PHE A 77 -0.20 -0.15 8.30
N ALA A 78 -1.30 -0.24 9.03
CA ALA A 78 -2.63 -0.34 8.44
C ALA A 78 -3.15 1.06 8.10
N TYR A 79 -3.46 1.28 6.82
CA TYR A 79 -4.30 2.39 6.38
C TYR A 79 -5.74 1.88 6.34
N VAL A 80 -6.62 2.53 7.10
CA VAL A 80 -8.02 2.15 7.25
C VAL A 80 -8.89 3.25 6.65
N THR A 81 -9.81 2.85 5.78
CA THR A 81 -10.87 3.72 5.29
C THR A 81 -12.17 3.28 5.93
N ASP A 82 -12.76 4.17 6.70
CA ASP A 82 -14.04 4.01 7.35
C ASP A 82 -15.14 4.53 6.42
N LEU A 83 -16.22 3.77 6.28
CA LEU A 83 -17.31 4.02 5.34
C LEU A 83 -18.63 3.73 6.06
N ASP A 84 -19.58 4.66 5.97
CA ASP A 84 -20.80 4.64 6.78
C ASP A 84 -21.94 3.87 6.09
N SER A 85 -21.81 3.59 4.79
CA SER A 85 -22.88 2.95 4.02
C SER A 85 -22.38 2.05 2.89
N LEU A 86 -23.28 1.22 2.38
CA LEU A 86 -23.07 0.46 1.15
C LEU A 86 -22.86 1.37 -0.08
N ALA A 87 -23.44 2.57 -0.08
CA ALA A 87 -23.25 3.54 -1.14
C ALA A 87 -21.79 4.05 -1.13
N ASP A 88 -21.25 4.40 0.04
CA ASP A 88 -19.86 4.83 0.19
C ASP A 88 -18.88 3.72 -0.21
N LEU A 89 -19.21 2.46 0.10
CA LEU A 89 -18.42 1.31 -0.33
C LEU A 89 -18.40 1.15 -1.86
N ARG A 90 -19.50 1.44 -2.55
CA ARG A 90 -19.55 1.43 -4.02
C ARG A 90 -18.78 2.60 -4.62
N GLU A 91 -18.87 3.78 -4.04
CA GLU A 91 -18.06 4.94 -4.46
C GLU A 91 -16.57 4.67 -4.26
N PHE A 92 -16.20 4.08 -3.13
CA PHE A 92 -14.83 3.66 -2.84
C PHE A 92 -14.32 2.62 -3.85
N GLU A 93 -15.15 1.61 -4.18
CA GLU A 93 -14.84 0.61 -5.21
C GLU A 93 -14.63 1.26 -6.59
N ALA A 94 -15.41 2.28 -6.95
CA ALA A 94 -15.28 2.96 -8.25
C ALA A 94 -13.90 3.62 -8.44
N GLY A 95 -13.17 3.89 -7.34
CA GLY A 95 -11.78 4.35 -7.38
C GLY A 95 -10.76 3.26 -7.74
N PHE A 96 -11.15 1.99 -7.81
CA PHE A 96 -10.26 0.89 -8.15
C PHE A 96 -9.97 0.86 -9.64
N ARG A 97 -8.68 0.78 -10.01
CA ARG A 97 -8.27 0.70 -11.41
C ARG A 97 -8.35 -0.71 -12.01
N ARG A 98 -8.11 -1.74 -11.19
CA ARG A 98 -7.91 -3.14 -11.63
C ARG A 98 -8.37 -4.21 -10.64
N SER A 99 -8.79 -3.80 -9.44
CA SER A 99 -9.33 -4.71 -8.42
C SER A 99 -10.85 -4.65 -8.48
N VAL A 100 -11.51 -5.75 -8.12
CA VAL A 100 -12.97 -5.85 -8.04
C VAL A 100 -13.34 -6.31 -6.63
N MET A 101 -14.35 -5.69 -6.04
CA MET A 101 -14.90 -6.15 -4.77
C MET A 101 -15.76 -7.40 -5.02
N PRO A 102 -15.54 -8.51 -4.28
CA PRO A 102 -16.43 -9.66 -4.37
C PRO A 102 -17.88 -9.29 -4.03
N GLU A 103 -18.85 -9.67 -4.86
CA GLU A 103 -20.27 -9.36 -4.63
C GLU A 103 -20.79 -9.94 -3.31
N SER A 104 -20.24 -11.07 -2.89
CA SER A 104 -20.52 -11.71 -1.59
C SER A 104 -20.27 -10.79 -0.39
N ILE A 105 -19.40 -9.79 -0.50
CA ILE A 105 -19.17 -8.82 0.57
C ILE A 105 -20.38 -7.87 0.68
N TYR A 106 -20.90 -7.37 -0.45
CA TYR A 106 -22.10 -6.53 -0.46
C TYR A 106 -23.32 -7.29 0.07
N GLU A 107 -23.47 -8.55 -0.32
CA GLU A 107 -24.55 -9.41 0.16
C GLU A 107 -24.47 -9.63 1.68
N GLN A 108 -23.27 -9.93 2.20
CA GLN A 108 -23.07 -10.10 3.65
C GLN A 108 -23.39 -8.83 4.43
N ILE A 109 -22.92 -7.66 3.98
CA ILE A 109 -23.23 -6.39 4.65
C ILE A 109 -24.75 -6.18 4.66
N ARG A 110 -25.41 -6.32 3.50
CA ARG A 110 -26.86 -6.14 3.38
C ARG A 110 -27.64 -7.06 4.30
N LEU A 111 -27.21 -8.31 4.44
CA LEU A 111 -27.84 -9.29 5.34
C LEU A 111 -27.63 -8.93 6.82
N LEU A 112 -26.44 -8.48 7.19
CA LEU A 112 -26.08 -8.15 8.57
C LEU A 112 -26.65 -6.80 9.03
N THR A 113 -26.96 -5.90 8.10
CA THR A 113 -27.48 -4.56 8.39
C THR A 113 -28.95 -4.37 7.96
N ALA A 114 -29.66 -5.46 7.63
CA ALA A 114 -31.01 -5.42 7.06
C ALA A 114 -32.04 -4.77 8.01
N ASP A 115 -31.84 -4.91 9.31
CA ASP A 115 -32.79 -4.42 10.31
C ASP A 115 -32.57 -2.93 10.68
N GLU A 116 -31.52 -2.27 10.15
CA GLU A 116 -31.16 -0.84 10.32
C GLU A 116 -31.19 -0.31 11.78
N THR A 117 -31.36 -1.17 12.78
CA THR A 117 -31.53 -0.77 14.19
C THR A 117 -30.21 -0.50 14.91
N GLU A 118 -29.08 -0.89 14.33
CA GLU A 118 -27.75 -0.70 14.92
C GLU A 118 -26.85 0.08 13.96
N ASP A 119 -26.18 1.10 14.50
CA ASP A 119 -25.11 1.81 13.80
C ASP A 119 -23.99 0.82 13.43
N PHE A 120 -23.56 0.84 12.17
CA PHE A 120 -22.47 0.00 11.68
C PHE A 120 -21.43 0.86 10.95
N LEU A 121 -20.21 0.32 10.86
CA LEU A 121 -19.11 0.94 10.11
C LEU A 121 -18.43 -0.08 9.23
N ILE A 122 -18.33 0.19 7.93
CA ILE A 122 -17.57 -0.66 7.02
C ILE A 122 -16.12 -0.16 7.03
N ARG A 123 -15.18 -1.06 7.33
CA ARG A 123 -13.74 -0.75 7.32
C ARG A 123 -13.04 -1.47 6.19
N VAL A 124 -12.40 -0.71 5.31
CA VAL A 124 -11.46 -1.27 4.33
C VAL A 124 -10.03 -1.03 4.79
N ARG A 125 -9.32 -2.12 5.08
CA ARG A 125 -7.94 -2.07 5.58
C ARG A 125 -6.96 -2.41 4.48
N ARG A 126 -5.93 -1.61 4.36
CA ARG A 126 -4.80 -1.83 3.46
C ARG A 126 -3.50 -1.73 4.22
N GLU A 127 -2.63 -2.73 4.08
CA GLU A 127 -1.28 -2.63 4.62
C GLU A 127 -0.42 -1.75 3.70
N ILE A 128 0.20 -0.72 4.28
CA ILE A 128 1.10 0.20 3.61
C ILE A 128 2.50 0.00 4.18
N MET A 129 3.49 -0.16 3.32
CA MET A 129 4.89 -0.12 3.67
C MET A 129 5.43 1.30 3.51
N ILE A 130 6.19 1.73 4.51
CA ILE A 130 6.97 2.96 4.47
C ILE A 130 8.43 2.62 4.73
N ALA A 131 9.31 3.11 3.86
CA ALA A 131 10.73 2.96 4.00
C ALA A 131 11.46 4.29 3.78
N ARG A 132 12.53 4.47 4.53
CA ARG A 132 13.44 5.61 4.41
C ARG A 132 14.80 5.12 3.97
N TYR A 133 15.27 5.68 2.87
CA TYR A 133 16.60 5.44 2.33
C TYR A 133 17.41 6.72 2.35
N ARG A 134 18.72 6.59 2.55
CA ARG A 134 19.70 7.68 2.41
C ARG A 134 20.42 7.54 1.08
N ARG A 135 20.48 8.61 0.28
CA ARG A 135 21.36 8.68 -0.90
C ARG A 135 22.81 8.67 -0.44
N MET A 136 23.60 7.77 -1.00
CA MET A 136 25.03 7.72 -0.76
C MET A 136 25.77 8.69 -1.69
N PRO A 137 26.93 9.22 -1.29
CA PRO A 137 27.82 9.92 -2.21
C PRO A 137 28.19 9.02 -3.38
N ASP A 138 28.41 9.59 -4.55
CA ASP A 138 28.95 8.82 -5.67
C ASP A 138 30.36 8.35 -5.28
N THR A 139 30.62 7.05 -5.38
CA THR A 139 31.94 6.49 -5.08
C THR A 139 32.93 7.03 -6.11
N VAL A 140 33.77 7.98 -5.72
CA VAL A 140 34.90 8.39 -6.53
C VAL A 140 35.90 7.24 -6.46
N LEU A 141 35.98 6.44 -7.53
CA LEU A 141 37.10 5.54 -7.73
C LEU A 141 38.33 6.44 -7.91
N THR A 142 39.04 6.71 -6.81
CA THR A 142 40.42 7.19 -6.89
C THR A 142 41.24 6.10 -7.54
N GLU A 143 41.52 6.26 -8.83
CA GLU A 143 42.56 5.51 -9.53
C GLU A 143 43.84 5.63 -8.70
N SER A 144 44.24 4.51 -8.12
CA SER A 144 45.53 4.40 -7.45
C SER A 144 46.58 4.39 -8.55
N GLN A 145 47.38 5.46 -8.62
CA GLN A 145 48.56 5.56 -9.48
C GLN A 145 49.63 4.55 -9.09
#